data_AF-A0A1F3SWH1-F1
#
_entry.id   AF-A0A1F3SWH1-F1
#
_cell.length_a   1.000
_cell.length_b   1.000
_cell.length_c   1.000
_cell.angle_alpha   90.00
_cell.angle_beta   90.00
_cell.angle_gamma   90.00
#
_symmetry.space_group_name_H-M   'P 1'
#
loop_
_entity.id
_entity.type
_entity.pdbx_description
1 polymer ?
#
loop_
_entity_poly.entity_id
_entity_poly.type
_entity_poly.pdbx_seq_one_letter_code
_entity_poly.pdbx_strand_id
1 'polypeptide(L)'
;MKFSAVLLLGTLVSFSAQAGLPDCQPAQGYAIDGFSRNEALMLEWNQRFAQAPSGSFDEKYADRERRTAGAAALNALATASALAGEHTQDELHAFAQLMNRKYGGASSGSYTESVYLTAARLAWDAFALRGNSNFTCITEWRDMWSLARTYASFYASASSGSKAESAYLQLARTGYSETNRRFEHWIKYSRESYAELEGLADELWTLYGRASSGSLEEAFAKNAGTLTYRYALERLNSSLGYYSTGELLDLQKVYDACYSRATSGSVKESYCRQARDLVRQEIMRRPPGGEAPRPQPDPQPVPPPPAPRPEPIPGDYVECELRTVLGSYRGIGTDRNSASDSALRVCLGSESEYSCSTGALNCSR
;
A
#
# COMPACT_ATOMS: atom_id res chain seq x y z
N MET A 1 -3.92 38.62 -9.50
CA MET A 1 -5.17 38.47 -8.73
C MET A 1 -4.86 37.59 -7.54
N LYS A 2 -4.78 38.16 -6.33
CA LYS A 2 -4.35 37.51 -5.10
C LYS A 2 -5.58 37.03 -4.33
N PHE A 3 -5.58 35.76 -3.90
CA PHE A 3 -6.63 35.21 -3.05
C PHE A 3 -6.55 35.82 -1.64
N SER A 4 -7.72 36.22 -1.14
CA SER A 4 -7.91 36.75 0.21
C SER A 4 -7.51 35.74 1.27
N ALA A 5 -6.65 36.17 2.19
CA ALA A 5 -6.32 35.45 3.41
C ALA A 5 -7.53 35.47 4.36
N VAL A 6 -8.12 34.31 4.61
CA VAL A 6 -9.04 34.10 5.72
C VAL A 6 -8.19 33.78 6.95
N LEU A 7 -8.16 34.69 7.92
CA LEU A 7 -7.64 34.44 9.26
C LEU A 7 -8.55 33.42 9.95
N LEU A 8 -8.07 32.18 10.09
CA LEU A 8 -8.64 31.17 10.99
C LEU A 8 -7.78 31.16 12.27
N LEU A 9 -8.36 31.64 13.36
CA LEU A 9 -7.83 31.50 14.71
C LEU A 9 -7.77 30.01 15.06
N GLY A 10 -6.56 29.45 15.02
CA GLY A 10 -6.28 28.05 15.32
C GLY A 10 -6.31 27.78 16.82
N THR A 11 -7.31 27.02 17.26
CA THR A 11 -7.18 26.17 18.44
C THR A 11 -6.25 25.01 18.09
N LEU A 12 -5.05 25.01 18.71
CA LEU A 12 -4.13 23.88 18.71
C LEU A 12 -4.80 22.68 19.39
N VAL A 13 -5.43 21.82 18.59
CA VAL A 13 -5.77 20.47 19.02
C VAL A 13 -4.49 19.66 18.94
N SER A 14 -3.90 19.34 20.09
CA SER A 14 -2.84 18.35 20.20
C SER A 14 -3.39 16.99 19.81
N PHE A 15 -3.25 16.62 18.53
CA PHE A 15 -3.43 15.24 18.08
C PHE A 15 -2.24 14.41 18.57
N SER A 16 -2.35 13.87 19.79
CA SER A 16 -1.41 12.88 20.33
C SER A 16 -2.07 11.51 20.38
N ALA A 17 -2.18 10.90 19.20
CA ALA A 17 -2.22 9.46 18.97
C ALA A 17 -2.00 9.26 17.46
N GLN A 18 -0.76 9.44 17.00
CA GLN A 18 -0.37 8.92 15.70
C GLN A 18 -0.46 7.40 15.82
N ALA A 19 -1.58 6.83 15.35
CA ALA A 19 -1.61 5.42 14.99
C ALA A 19 -0.45 5.24 14.02
N GLY A 20 0.57 4.46 14.42
CA GLY A 20 1.78 4.26 13.63
C GLY A 20 1.42 3.84 12.21
N LEU A 21 2.17 4.32 11.23
CA LEU A 21 1.91 3.94 9.84
C LEU A 21 2.10 2.41 9.73
N PRO A 22 1.17 1.69 9.06
CA PRO A 22 1.30 0.24 8.90
C PRO A 22 2.58 -0.06 8.14
N ASP A 23 3.42 -0.95 8.68
CA ASP A 23 4.77 -1.17 8.17
C ASP A 23 5.07 -2.65 7.92
N CYS A 24 5.59 -2.97 6.74
CA CYS A 24 6.03 -4.32 6.41
C CYS A 24 7.42 -4.54 7.01
N GLN A 25 7.56 -5.23 8.14
CA GLN A 25 8.80 -5.36 8.94
C GLN A 25 10.13 -4.96 8.24
N PRO A 26 10.77 -3.84 8.65
CA PRO A 26 12.05 -3.44 8.08
C PRO A 26 13.19 -4.37 8.54
N ALA A 27 14.28 -4.42 7.76
CA ALA A 27 15.54 -4.96 8.25
C ALA A 27 16.14 -3.99 9.28
N GLN A 28 17.01 -4.48 10.18
CA GLN A 28 17.74 -3.57 11.08
C GLN A 28 18.69 -2.68 10.26
N GLY A 29 18.45 -1.37 10.29
CA GLY A 29 19.20 -0.37 9.55
C GLY A 29 20.35 0.25 10.31
N TYR A 30 21.46 0.53 9.60
CA TYR A 30 22.59 1.30 10.12
C TYR A 30 22.75 2.66 9.44
N ALA A 31 21.95 2.95 8.41
CA ALA A 31 22.12 4.11 7.55
C ALA A 31 21.96 5.45 8.28
N ILE A 32 20.86 5.66 9.03
CA ILE A 32 20.62 6.92 9.76
C ILE A 32 21.68 7.14 10.86
N ASP A 33 22.07 6.08 11.57
CA ASP A 33 23.13 6.15 12.58
C ASP A 33 24.50 6.44 11.96
N GLY A 34 24.80 5.81 10.82
CA GLY A 34 26.01 6.05 10.04
C GLY A 34 26.08 7.49 9.53
N PHE A 35 24.96 8.06 9.07
CA PHE A 35 24.86 9.46 8.72
C PHE A 35 25.18 10.35 9.92
N SER A 36 24.52 10.11 11.06
CA SER A 36 24.65 10.93 12.28
C SER A 36 26.09 10.97 12.81
N ARG A 37 26.81 9.84 12.77
CA ARG A 37 28.24 9.78 13.16
C ARG A 37 29.13 10.64 12.26
N ASN A 38 28.97 10.54 10.94
CA ASN A 38 29.79 11.31 9.99
C ASN A 38 29.37 12.78 9.93
N GLU A 39 28.10 13.08 10.21
CA GLU A 39 27.60 14.46 10.34
C GLU A 39 28.31 15.19 11.48
N ALA A 40 28.45 14.55 12.65
CA ALA A 40 29.16 15.15 13.79
C ALA A 40 30.61 15.53 13.43
N LEU A 41 31.33 14.64 12.74
CA LEU A 41 32.68 14.91 12.24
C LEU A 41 32.70 16.06 11.23
N MET A 42 31.75 16.10 10.29
CA MET A 42 31.63 17.19 9.33
C MET A 42 31.42 18.54 10.03
N LEU A 43 30.56 18.59 11.05
CA LEU A 43 30.29 19.82 11.80
C LEU A 43 31.52 20.30 12.59
N GLU A 44 32.27 19.38 13.20
CA GLU A 44 33.55 19.70 13.85
C GLU A 44 34.53 20.33 12.87
N TRP A 45 34.73 19.70 11.70
CA TRP A 45 35.63 20.24 10.68
C TRP A 45 35.12 21.54 10.07
N ASN A 46 33.80 21.74 9.98
CA ASN A 46 33.23 23.01 9.53
C ASN A 46 33.51 24.15 10.51
N GLN A 47 33.49 23.88 11.83
CA GLN A 47 33.90 24.86 12.83
C GLN A 47 35.39 25.19 12.73
N ARG A 48 36.25 24.18 12.56
CA ARG A 48 37.70 24.38 12.34
C ARG A 48 37.97 25.19 11.08
N PHE A 49 37.26 24.92 9.99
CA PHE A 49 37.33 25.68 8.74
C PHE A 49 36.99 27.16 8.97
N ALA A 50 35.92 27.45 9.72
CA ALA A 50 35.50 28.83 10.00
C ALA A 50 36.49 29.60 10.90
N GLN A 51 37.27 28.90 11.72
CA GLN A 51 38.27 29.48 12.62
C GLN A 51 39.66 29.63 11.97
N ALA A 52 39.92 28.92 10.87
CA ALA A 52 41.22 28.93 10.22
C ALA A 52 41.48 30.27 9.49
N PRO A 53 42.72 30.79 9.50
CA PRO A 53 43.07 31.97 8.73
C PRO A 53 42.87 31.73 7.23
N SER A 54 42.28 32.70 6.53
CA SER A 54 42.03 32.56 5.09
C SER A 54 43.32 32.40 4.29
N GLY A 55 43.32 31.46 3.35
CA GLY A 55 44.46 31.05 2.53
C GLY A 55 45.42 30.08 3.21
N SER A 56 45.23 29.78 4.50
CA SER A 56 46.15 28.94 5.27
C SER A 56 46.09 27.46 4.86
N PHE A 57 47.13 26.72 5.26
CA PHE A 57 47.11 25.26 5.17
C PHE A 57 45.97 24.65 5.99
N ASP A 58 45.73 25.18 7.20
CA ASP A 58 44.69 24.69 8.11
C ASP A 58 43.28 24.86 7.51
N GLU A 59 43.01 25.97 6.83
CA GLU A 59 41.75 26.19 6.12
C GLU A 59 41.56 25.13 5.02
N LYS A 60 42.59 24.89 4.18
CA LYS A 60 42.53 23.88 3.10
C LYS A 60 42.39 22.47 3.64
N TYR A 61 43.07 22.15 4.74
CA TYR A 61 42.98 20.86 5.38
C TYR A 61 41.60 20.63 6.00
N ALA A 62 41.07 21.60 6.76
CA ALA A 62 39.73 21.55 7.31
C ALA A 62 38.64 21.49 6.22
N ASP A 63 38.83 22.17 5.08
CA ASP A 63 37.93 22.06 3.92
C ASP A 63 37.91 20.64 3.33
N ARG A 64 39.09 20.02 3.20
CA ARG A 64 39.18 18.63 2.72
C ARG A 64 38.48 17.68 3.68
N GLU A 65 38.78 17.76 4.97
CA GLU A 65 38.22 16.85 5.97
C GLU A 65 36.71 17.03 6.14
N ARG A 66 36.19 18.28 6.13
CA ARG A 66 34.72 18.48 6.16
C ARG A 66 34.05 17.84 4.94
N ARG A 67 34.67 17.93 3.75
CA ARG A 67 34.13 17.35 2.52
C ARG A 67 34.16 15.83 2.54
N THR A 68 35.24 15.24 3.04
CA THR A 68 35.35 13.79 3.24
C THR A 68 34.28 13.29 4.21
N ALA A 69 34.10 13.96 5.36
CA ALA A 69 33.09 13.60 6.35
C ALA A 69 31.66 13.78 5.81
N GLY A 70 31.36 14.88 5.11
CA GLY A 70 30.06 15.09 4.50
C GLY A 70 29.74 14.08 3.39
N ALA A 71 30.74 13.72 2.58
CA ALA A 71 30.59 12.64 1.59
C ALA A 71 30.36 11.28 2.27
N ALA A 72 31.08 10.97 3.35
CA ALA A 72 30.87 9.75 4.13
C ALA A 72 29.47 9.71 4.77
N ALA A 73 28.97 10.85 5.25
CA ALA A 73 27.61 10.96 5.77
C ALA A 73 26.56 10.62 4.69
N LEU A 74 26.66 11.24 3.51
CA LEU A 74 25.76 10.96 2.40
C LEU A 74 25.88 9.50 1.90
N ASN A 75 27.10 8.96 1.84
CA ASN A 75 27.33 7.56 1.46
C ASN A 75 26.74 6.57 2.48
N ALA A 76 26.65 6.94 3.76
CA ALA A 76 26.01 6.11 4.77
C ALA A 76 24.49 5.97 4.55
N LEU A 77 23.84 6.97 3.93
CA LEU A 77 22.46 6.84 3.46
C LEU A 77 22.34 5.93 2.23
N ALA A 78 23.47 5.56 1.61
CA ALA A 78 23.61 4.73 0.43
C ALA A 78 22.71 5.17 -0.74
N THR A 79 21.51 4.62 -0.82
CA THR A 79 20.48 4.93 -1.81
C THR A 79 19.13 5.01 -1.14
N ALA A 80 18.16 5.68 -1.77
CA ALA A 80 16.79 5.73 -1.26
C ALA A 80 16.18 4.32 -1.04
N SER A 81 16.49 3.35 -1.92
CA SER A 81 16.01 1.97 -1.79
C SER A 81 16.63 1.24 -0.60
N ALA A 82 17.93 1.43 -0.35
CA ALA A 82 18.60 0.85 0.82
C ALA A 82 18.00 1.42 2.12
N LEU A 83 17.87 2.75 2.18
CA LEU A 83 17.28 3.45 3.32
C LEU A 83 15.83 3.00 3.58
N ALA A 84 15.03 2.80 2.51
CA ALA A 84 13.66 2.30 2.62
C ALA A 84 13.54 0.83 3.04
N GLY A 85 14.57 0.01 2.80
CA GLY A 85 14.62 -1.39 3.25
C GLY A 85 15.01 -1.52 4.74
N GLU A 86 15.77 -0.56 5.24
CA GLU A 86 16.41 -0.55 6.55
C GLU A 86 15.60 0.18 7.65
N HIS A 87 14.60 0.98 7.27
CA HIS A 87 13.89 1.84 8.22
C HIS A 87 12.38 1.81 8.00
N THR A 88 11.66 2.04 9.10
CA THR A 88 10.22 2.24 9.07
C THR A 88 9.84 3.53 8.35
N GLN A 89 8.60 3.61 7.89
CA GLN A 89 8.11 4.82 7.25
C GLN A 89 8.11 6.04 8.20
N ASP A 90 7.79 5.83 9.47
CA ASP A 90 7.79 6.88 10.48
C ASP A 90 9.21 7.38 10.79
N GLU A 91 10.21 6.49 10.86
CA GLU A 91 11.63 6.87 11.00
C GLU A 91 12.11 7.69 9.81
N LEU A 92 11.81 7.24 8.58
CA LEU A 92 12.17 7.96 7.36
C LEU A 92 11.53 9.35 7.32
N HIS A 93 10.26 9.45 7.71
CA HIS A 93 9.56 10.72 7.79
C HIS A 93 10.20 11.65 8.82
N ALA A 94 10.47 11.16 10.04
CA ALA A 94 11.12 11.93 11.09
C ALA A 94 12.52 12.41 10.67
N PHE A 95 13.30 11.54 10.02
CA PHE A 95 14.62 11.88 9.50
C PHE A 95 14.55 12.94 8.39
N ALA A 96 13.61 12.81 7.43
CA ALA A 96 13.42 13.78 6.36
C ALA A 96 13.03 15.17 6.91
N GLN A 97 12.15 15.21 7.92
CA GLN A 97 11.78 16.44 8.62
C GLN A 97 12.96 17.06 9.37
N LEU A 98 13.78 16.25 10.03
CA LEU A 98 14.99 16.71 10.70
C LEU A 98 15.98 17.34 9.71
N MET A 99 16.24 16.68 8.58
CA MET A 99 17.16 17.19 7.55
C MET A 99 16.64 18.48 6.93
N ASN A 100 15.33 18.61 6.68
CA ASN A 100 14.72 19.86 6.23
C ASN A 100 14.91 21.01 7.24
N ARG A 101 14.75 20.74 8.55
CA ARG A 101 15.02 21.75 9.59
C ARG A 101 16.50 22.16 9.61
N LYS A 102 17.42 21.19 9.51
CA LYS A 102 18.87 21.47 9.47
C LYS A 102 19.24 22.26 8.20
N TYR A 103 18.64 21.93 7.06
CA TYR A 103 18.77 22.70 5.82
C TYR A 103 18.33 24.16 6.02
N GLY A 104 17.14 24.39 6.58
CA GLY A 104 16.64 25.74 6.84
C GLY A 104 17.45 26.55 7.86
N GLY A 105 18.24 25.88 8.71
CA GLY A 105 19.16 26.51 9.66
C GLY A 105 20.59 26.69 9.15
N ALA A 106 20.94 26.11 7.99
CA ALA A 106 22.28 26.21 7.43
C ALA A 106 22.47 27.55 6.70
N SER A 107 23.69 28.10 6.75
CA SER A 107 24.01 29.32 6.00
C SER A 107 23.87 29.09 4.49
N SER A 108 23.25 30.04 3.79
CA SER A 108 23.06 29.94 2.34
C SER A 108 24.41 29.89 1.60
N GLY A 109 24.52 28.99 0.63
CA GLY A 109 25.74 28.66 -0.11
C GLY A 109 26.73 27.78 0.66
N SER A 110 26.43 27.40 1.90
CA SER A 110 27.37 26.60 2.70
C SER A 110 27.44 25.14 2.26
N TYR A 111 28.57 24.50 2.54
CA TYR A 111 28.71 23.06 2.34
C TYR A 111 27.69 22.26 3.15
N THR A 112 27.43 22.64 4.39
CA THR A 112 26.41 22.01 5.25
C THR A 112 25.00 22.13 4.67
N GLU A 113 24.66 23.27 4.07
CA GLU A 113 23.37 23.43 3.36
C GLU A 113 23.22 22.38 2.25
N SER A 114 24.25 22.20 1.42
CA SER A 114 24.23 21.22 0.33
C SER A 114 24.09 19.77 0.82
N VAL A 115 24.73 19.42 1.93
CA VAL A 115 24.66 18.06 2.53
C VAL A 115 23.27 17.81 3.07
N TYR A 116 22.70 18.74 3.84
CA TYR A 116 21.34 18.58 4.40
C TYR A 116 20.25 18.58 3.34
N LEU A 117 20.39 19.42 2.30
CA LEU A 117 19.48 19.38 1.16
C LEU A 117 19.50 18.02 0.46
N THR A 118 20.68 17.43 0.27
CA THR A 118 20.83 16.12 -0.38
C THR A 118 20.29 15.00 0.50
N ALA A 119 20.59 15.01 1.80
CA ALA A 119 20.08 14.05 2.77
C ALA A 119 18.54 14.11 2.87
N ALA A 120 17.96 15.32 2.92
CA ALA A 120 16.51 15.49 2.93
C ALA A 120 15.85 14.92 1.66
N ARG A 121 16.45 15.14 0.48
CA ARG A 121 15.95 14.58 -0.78
C ARG A 121 15.95 13.06 -0.75
N LEU A 122 17.06 12.44 -0.37
CA LEU A 122 17.18 10.97 -0.26
C LEU A 122 16.17 10.40 0.73
N ALA A 123 15.98 11.07 1.88
CA ALA A 123 15.02 10.66 2.89
C ALA A 123 13.56 10.72 2.40
N TRP A 124 13.17 11.79 1.68
CA TRP A 124 11.83 11.89 1.09
C TRP A 124 11.59 10.86 -0.02
N ASP A 125 12.60 10.60 -0.85
CA ASP A 125 12.52 9.57 -1.88
C ASP A 125 12.38 8.17 -1.25
N ALA A 126 13.14 7.88 -0.18
CA ALA A 126 13.03 6.64 0.59
C ALA A 126 11.66 6.50 1.29
N PHE A 127 11.15 7.58 1.89
CA PHE A 127 9.83 7.63 2.49
C PHE A 127 8.73 7.30 1.48
N ALA A 128 8.82 7.86 0.26
CA ALA A 128 7.87 7.55 -0.81
C ALA A 128 7.99 6.09 -1.28
N LEU A 129 9.20 5.55 -1.42
CA LEU A 129 9.41 4.14 -1.76
C LEU A 129 8.79 3.21 -0.71
N ARG A 130 9.08 3.47 0.58
CA ARG A 130 8.56 2.68 1.69
C ARG A 130 7.04 2.75 1.77
N GLY A 131 6.47 3.93 1.64
CA GLY A 131 5.02 4.11 1.63
C GLY A 131 4.34 3.35 0.47
N ASN A 132 4.98 3.28 -0.71
CA ASN A 132 4.47 2.45 -1.81
C ASN A 132 4.49 0.96 -1.46
N SER A 133 5.54 0.46 -0.79
CA SER A 133 5.59 -0.92 -0.29
C SER A 133 4.52 -1.19 0.78
N ASN A 134 4.20 -0.23 1.64
CA ASN A 134 3.16 -0.40 2.66
C ASN A 134 1.77 -0.67 2.03
N PHE A 135 1.47 -0.08 0.86
CA PHE A 135 0.24 -0.40 0.13
C PHE A 135 0.18 -1.85 -0.39
N THR A 136 1.31 -2.53 -0.61
CA THR A 136 1.27 -3.93 -1.03
C THR A 136 0.87 -4.86 0.11
N CYS A 137 1.20 -4.51 1.36
CA CYS A 137 0.95 -5.33 2.54
C CYS A 137 -0.46 -5.18 3.13
N ILE A 138 -1.13 -4.05 2.90
CA ILE A 138 -2.50 -3.82 3.40
C ILE A 138 -3.49 -4.62 2.55
N THR A 139 -4.20 -5.59 3.12
CA THR A 139 -5.17 -6.41 2.37
C THR A 139 -6.52 -5.72 2.15
N GLU A 140 -7.00 -5.02 3.18
CA GLU A 140 -8.32 -4.41 3.22
C GLU A 140 -8.36 -3.04 2.53
N TRP A 141 -9.38 -2.83 1.68
CA TRP A 141 -9.51 -1.57 0.95
C TRP A 141 -9.79 -0.37 1.88
N ARG A 142 -10.46 -0.59 3.03
CA ARG A 142 -10.78 0.47 3.99
C ARG A 142 -9.52 1.01 4.68
N ASP A 143 -8.62 0.13 5.06
CA ASP A 143 -7.33 0.51 5.66
C ASP A 143 -6.46 1.26 4.65
N MET A 144 -6.49 0.81 3.39
CA MET A 144 -5.80 1.48 2.30
C MET A 144 -6.36 2.87 2.01
N TRP A 145 -7.69 2.99 2.01
CA TRP A 145 -8.38 4.28 1.87
C TRP A 145 -8.02 5.23 3.02
N SER A 146 -8.03 4.73 4.27
CA SER A 146 -7.62 5.49 5.45
C SER A 146 -6.19 6.02 5.31
N LEU A 147 -5.25 5.15 4.89
CA LEU A 147 -3.87 5.54 4.66
C LEU A 147 -3.73 6.57 3.51
N ALA A 148 -4.46 6.40 2.41
CA ALA A 148 -4.48 7.36 1.30
C ALA A 148 -4.99 8.75 1.74
N ARG A 149 -6.01 8.80 2.59
CA ARG A 149 -6.52 10.04 3.19
C ARG A 149 -5.48 10.70 4.10
N THR A 150 -4.75 9.92 4.89
CA THR A 150 -3.66 10.44 5.71
C THR A 150 -2.62 11.15 4.84
N TYR A 151 -2.15 10.54 3.75
CA TYR A 151 -1.21 11.22 2.84
C TYR A 151 -1.81 12.43 2.13
N ALA A 152 -3.10 12.38 1.75
CA ALA A 152 -3.76 13.55 1.16
C ALA A 152 -3.82 14.72 2.15
N SER A 153 -4.01 14.44 3.45
CA SER A 153 -3.98 15.47 4.50
C SER A 153 -2.57 16.04 4.68
N PHE A 154 -1.53 15.19 4.65
CA PHE A 154 -0.15 15.65 4.71
C PHE A 154 0.21 16.50 3.50
N TYR A 155 -0.19 16.11 2.29
CA TYR A 155 -0.05 16.90 1.07
C TYR A 155 -0.69 18.28 1.21
N ALA A 156 -1.93 18.36 1.72
CA ALA A 156 -2.63 19.63 1.90
C ALA A 156 -1.93 20.58 2.89
N SER A 157 -1.16 20.03 3.84
CA SER A 157 -0.39 20.80 4.83
C SER A 157 1.05 21.11 4.39
N ALA A 158 1.55 20.48 3.33
CA ALA A 158 2.94 20.60 2.92
C ALA A 158 3.19 21.95 2.21
N SER A 159 4.41 22.48 2.38
CA SER A 159 4.82 23.70 1.67
C SER A 159 4.90 23.45 0.17
N SER A 160 4.32 24.35 -0.62
CA SER A 160 4.30 24.22 -2.08
C SER A 160 5.71 24.24 -2.69
N GLY A 161 5.95 23.36 -3.66
CA GLY A 161 7.23 23.11 -4.31
C GLY A 161 8.19 22.23 -3.50
N SER A 162 7.81 21.78 -2.30
CA SER A 162 8.70 20.98 -1.46
C SER A 162 8.77 19.51 -1.88
N LYS A 163 9.86 18.85 -1.49
CA LYS A 163 9.99 17.39 -1.65
C LYS A 163 8.97 16.61 -0.83
N ALA A 164 8.60 17.14 0.34
CA ALA A 164 7.53 16.59 1.17
C ALA A 164 6.18 16.59 0.43
N GLU A 165 5.80 17.74 -0.14
CA GLU A 165 4.58 17.88 -0.95
C GLU A 165 4.56 16.85 -2.10
N SER A 166 5.66 16.74 -2.84
CA SER A 166 5.78 15.78 -3.95
C SER A 166 5.63 14.32 -3.48
N ALA A 167 6.30 13.95 -2.38
CA ALA A 167 6.25 12.61 -1.82
C ALA A 167 4.84 12.25 -1.30
N TYR A 168 4.19 13.15 -0.55
CA TYR A 168 2.82 12.92 -0.09
C TYR A 168 1.82 12.85 -1.22
N LEU A 169 1.95 13.72 -2.25
CA LEU A 169 1.09 13.67 -3.42
C LEU A 169 1.23 12.34 -4.16
N GLN A 170 2.47 11.86 -4.35
CA GLN A 170 2.73 10.55 -4.95
C GLN A 170 2.05 9.44 -4.15
N LEU A 171 2.28 9.38 -2.83
CA LEU A 171 1.69 8.36 -1.97
C LEU A 171 0.17 8.43 -1.92
N ALA A 172 -0.42 9.63 -1.89
CA ALA A 172 -1.86 9.80 -1.96
C ALA A 172 -2.42 9.26 -3.29
N ARG A 173 -1.77 9.59 -4.43
CA ARG A 173 -2.17 9.08 -5.75
C ARG A 173 -2.08 7.56 -5.85
N THR A 174 -0.95 6.98 -5.42
CA THR A 174 -0.79 5.51 -5.37
C THR A 174 -1.85 4.89 -4.47
N GLY A 175 -2.06 5.44 -3.27
CA GLY A 175 -3.01 4.93 -2.30
C GLY A 175 -4.45 4.92 -2.82
N TYR A 176 -4.92 6.01 -3.43
CA TYR A 176 -6.26 6.06 -4.02
C TYR A 176 -6.39 5.15 -5.25
N SER A 177 -5.34 4.99 -6.06
CA SER A 177 -5.33 4.06 -7.18
C SER A 177 -5.46 2.61 -6.71
N GLU A 178 -4.65 2.20 -5.74
CA GLU A 178 -4.69 0.86 -5.17
C GLU A 178 -5.99 0.62 -4.38
N THR A 179 -6.52 1.64 -3.69
CA THR A 179 -7.83 1.58 -3.03
C THR A 179 -8.92 1.26 -4.05
N ASN A 180 -8.96 1.96 -5.18
CA ASN A 180 -9.93 1.69 -6.25
C ASN A 180 -9.82 0.25 -6.75
N ARG A 181 -8.60 -0.23 -7.03
CA ARG A 181 -8.37 -1.60 -7.51
C ARG A 181 -8.85 -2.66 -6.52
N ARG A 182 -8.54 -2.48 -5.23
CA ARG A 182 -8.97 -3.40 -4.17
C ARG A 182 -10.45 -3.32 -3.89
N PHE A 183 -11.02 -2.12 -3.93
CA PHE A 183 -12.45 -1.91 -3.79
C PHE A 183 -13.22 -2.62 -4.90
N GLU A 184 -12.77 -2.49 -6.15
CA GLU A 184 -13.36 -3.18 -7.30
C GLU A 184 -13.28 -4.71 -7.17
N HIS A 185 -12.13 -5.22 -6.75
CA HIS A 185 -11.98 -6.64 -6.48
C HIS A 185 -12.92 -7.09 -5.35
N TRP A 186 -12.91 -6.39 -4.21
CA TRP A 186 -13.75 -6.70 -3.06
C TRP A 186 -15.22 -6.74 -3.46
N ILE A 187 -15.74 -5.68 -4.10
CA ILE A 187 -17.17 -5.61 -4.40
C ILE A 187 -17.63 -6.68 -5.40
N LYS A 188 -16.77 -7.04 -6.36
CA LYS A 188 -17.04 -8.10 -7.33
C LYS A 188 -17.21 -9.47 -6.66
N TYR A 189 -16.40 -9.77 -5.64
CA TYR A 189 -16.40 -11.06 -4.95
C TYR A 189 -17.13 -11.03 -3.61
N SER A 190 -17.65 -9.86 -3.22
CA SER A 190 -18.37 -9.65 -1.99
C SER A 190 -19.67 -10.46 -1.96
N ARG A 191 -20.03 -10.97 -0.78
CA ARG A 191 -21.28 -11.71 -0.53
C ARG A 191 -22.42 -10.82 0.00
N GLU A 192 -22.17 -9.52 0.07
CA GLU A 192 -23.13 -8.53 0.54
C GLU A 192 -24.41 -8.58 -0.32
N SER A 193 -25.55 -8.42 0.36
CA SER A 193 -26.84 -8.28 -0.27
C SER A 193 -26.93 -6.98 -1.08
N TYR A 194 -27.91 -6.87 -1.98
CA TYR A 194 -28.11 -5.64 -2.74
C TYR A 194 -28.43 -4.44 -1.81
N ALA A 195 -29.09 -4.66 -0.67
CA ALA A 195 -29.44 -3.62 0.28
C ALA A 195 -28.20 -3.08 1.03
N GLU A 196 -27.29 -3.97 1.43
CA GLU A 196 -26.00 -3.59 2.02
C GLU A 196 -25.15 -2.80 1.01
N LEU A 197 -25.11 -3.24 -0.25
CA LEU A 197 -24.42 -2.51 -1.32
C LEU A 197 -25.09 -1.15 -1.60
N GLU A 198 -26.41 -1.07 -1.62
CA GLU A 198 -27.14 0.21 -1.79
C GLU A 198 -26.80 1.19 -0.67
N GLY A 199 -26.78 0.73 0.59
CA GLY A 199 -26.36 1.53 1.74
C GLY A 199 -24.91 2.03 1.63
N LEU A 200 -23.98 1.15 1.25
CA LEU A 200 -22.59 1.54 1.01
C LEU A 200 -22.46 2.56 -0.14
N ALA A 201 -23.23 2.41 -1.22
CA ALA A 201 -23.23 3.37 -2.31
C ALA A 201 -23.71 4.75 -1.83
N ASP A 202 -24.75 4.81 -1.00
CA ASP A 202 -25.25 6.04 -0.40
C ASP A 202 -24.20 6.71 0.50
N GLU A 203 -23.46 5.94 1.29
CA GLU A 203 -22.32 6.44 2.09
C GLU A 203 -21.23 7.05 1.20
N LEU A 204 -20.87 6.36 0.11
CA LEU A 204 -19.85 6.83 -0.84
C LEU A 204 -20.30 8.08 -1.60
N TRP A 205 -21.58 8.20 -1.96
CA TRP A 205 -22.12 9.43 -2.55
C TRP A 205 -22.20 10.59 -1.57
N THR A 206 -22.46 10.30 -0.29
CA THR A 206 -22.37 11.30 0.78
C THR A 206 -20.93 11.79 0.95
N LEU A 207 -19.95 10.88 0.86
CA LEU A 207 -18.54 11.22 0.86
C LEU A 207 -18.17 12.09 -0.35
N TYR A 208 -18.62 11.71 -1.55
CA TYR A 208 -18.44 12.50 -2.78
C TYR A 208 -18.95 13.94 -2.61
N GLY A 209 -20.17 14.12 -2.08
CA GLY A 209 -20.75 15.44 -1.88
C GLY A 209 -20.04 16.32 -0.85
N ARG A 210 -19.21 15.72 0.03
CA ARG A 210 -18.39 16.44 1.03
C ARG A 210 -16.96 16.68 0.56
N ALA A 211 -16.48 15.91 -0.41
CA ALA A 211 -15.11 16.01 -0.89
C ALA A 211 -14.89 17.32 -1.66
N SER A 212 -13.69 17.88 -1.51
CA SER A 212 -13.30 19.09 -2.26
C SER A 212 -13.26 18.78 -3.76
N SER A 213 -13.77 19.71 -4.58
CA SER A 213 -13.74 19.55 -6.04
C SER A 213 -12.31 19.40 -6.58
N GLY A 214 -12.09 18.44 -7.47
CA GLY A 214 -10.81 18.05 -8.04
C GLY A 214 -9.94 17.19 -7.12
N SER A 215 -10.39 16.85 -5.92
CA SER A 215 -9.60 16.04 -4.99
C SER A 215 -9.57 14.56 -5.39
N LEU A 216 -8.52 13.85 -4.94
CA LEU A 216 -8.43 12.41 -5.12
C LEU A 216 -9.56 11.66 -4.37
N GLU A 217 -10.02 12.21 -3.24
CA GLU A 217 -11.15 11.68 -2.47
C GLU A 217 -12.46 11.79 -3.25
N GLU A 218 -12.70 12.92 -3.92
CA GLU A 218 -13.84 13.11 -4.81
C GLU A 218 -13.83 12.04 -5.93
N ALA A 219 -12.70 11.88 -6.60
CA ALA A 219 -12.56 10.94 -7.71
C ALA A 219 -12.80 9.48 -7.26
N PHE A 220 -12.23 9.08 -6.11
CA PHE A 220 -12.46 7.77 -5.52
C PHE A 220 -13.93 7.57 -5.13
N ALA A 221 -14.50 8.49 -4.35
CA ALA A 221 -15.87 8.36 -3.84
C ALA A 221 -16.89 8.26 -4.98
N LYS A 222 -16.71 9.07 -6.04
CA LYS A 222 -17.54 9.01 -7.25
C LYS A 222 -17.45 7.66 -7.95
N ASN A 223 -16.23 7.17 -8.17
CA ASN A 223 -15.99 5.89 -8.85
C ASN A 223 -16.56 4.72 -8.04
N ALA A 224 -16.17 4.63 -6.77
CA ALA A 224 -16.61 3.59 -5.85
C ALA A 224 -18.15 3.60 -5.69
N GLY A 225 -18.77 4.77 -5.49
CA GLY A 225 -20.23 4.87 -5.37
C GLY A 225 -20.96 4.44 -6.64
N THR A 226 -20.46 4.82 -7.82
CA THR A 226 -21.02 4.40 -9.11
C THR A 226 -20.90 2.89 -9.32
N LEU A 227 -19.72 2.35 -9.03
CA LEU A 227 -19.44 0.91 -9.11
C LEU A 227 -20.36 0.11 -8.17
N THR A 228 -20.60 0.65 -6.97
CA THR A 228 -21.42 -0.01 -5.95
C THR A 228 -22.87 -0.11 -6.35
N TYR A 229 -23.47 0.96 -6.88
CA TYR A 229 -24.83 0.88 -7.42
C TYR A 229 -24.95 -0.13 -8.57
N ARG A 230 -23.95 -0.24 -9.43
CA ARG A 230 -23.95 -1.23 -10.51
C ARG A 230 -24.02 -2.65 -9.96
N TYR A 231 -23.15 -3.01 -9.01
CA TYR A 231 -23.18 -4.33 -8.39
C TYR A 231 -24.44 -4.57 -7.54
N ALA A 232 -24.97 -3.52 -6.90
CA ALA A 232 -26.26 -3.61 -6.22
C ALA A 232 -27.39 -3.98 -7.19
N LEU A 233 -27.44 -3.40 -8.40
CA LEU A 233 -28.42 -3.78 -9.43
C LEU A 233 -28.27 -5.23 -9.89
N GLU A 234 -27.03 -5.69 -10.11
CA GLU A 234 -26.76 -7.07 -10.51
C GLU A 234 -27.23 -8.06 -9.44
N ARG A 235 -26.93 -7.77 -8.16
CA ARG A 235 -27.39 -8.56 -7.01
C ARG A 235 -28.91 -8.55 -6.88
N LEU A 236 -29.52 -7.37 -6.98
CA LEU A 236 -30.98 -7.23 -6.98
C LEU A 236 -31.59 -8.13 -8.05
N ASN A 237 -31.18 -7.98 -9.30
CA ASN A 237 -31.67 -8.77 -10.44
C ASN A 237 -31.56 -10.28 -10.18
N SER A 238 -30.41 -10.74 -9.68
CA SER A 238 -30.20 -12.17 -9.35
C SER A 238 -31.10 -12.68 -8.21
N SER A 239 -31.57 -11.77 -7.33
CA SER A 239 -32.39 -12.11 -6.17
C SER A 239 -33.89 -12.03 -6.41
N LEU A 240 -34.34 -11.31 -7.45
CA LEU A 240 -35.77 -11.05 -7.71
C LEU A 240 -36.61 -12.34 -7.83
N GLY A 241 -36.02 -13.43 -8.31
CA GLY A 241 -36.69 -14.73 -8.42
C GLY A 241 -37.11 -15.34 -7.08
N TYR A 242 -36.47 -14.96 -5.98
CA TYR A 242 -36.73 -15.54 -4.65
C TYR A 242 -37.81 -14.80 -3.86
N TYR A 243 -38.20 -13.59 -4.28
CA TYR A 243 -39.25 -12.83 -3.62
C TYR A 243 -40.62 -13.39 -3.97
N SER A 244 -41.58 -13.26 -3.06
CA SER A 244 -42.99 -13.43 -3.33
C SER A 244 -43.56 -12.24 -4.10
N THR A 245 -44.75 -12.40 -4.70
CA THR A 245 -45.43 -11.29 -5.39
C THR A 245 -45.72 -10.11 -4.47
N GLY A 246 -46.04 -10.39 -3.19
CA GLY A 246 -46.26 -9.33 -2.19
C GLY A 246 -44.97 -8.53 -1.93
N GLU A 247 -43.85 -9.22 -1.71
CA GLU A 247 -42.56 -8.56 -1.48
C GLU A 247 -42.09 -7.78 -2.71
N LEU A 248 -42.31 -8.29 -3.93
CA LEU A 248 -42.01 -7.55 -5.15
C LEU A 248 -42.81 -6.24 -5.26
N LEU A 249 -44.09 -6.25 -4.87
CA LEU A 249 -44.92 -5.03 -4.86
C LEU A 249 -44.44 -4.02 -3.82
N ASP A 250 -43.98 -4.48 -2.64
CA ASP A 250 -43.42 -3.59 -1.63
C ASP A 250 -42.06 -3.02 -2.08
N LEU A 251 -41.21 -3.85 -2.69
CA LEU A 251 -39.95 -3.42 -3.28
C LEU A 251 -40.16 -2.42 -4.43
N GLN A 252 -41.22 -2.59 -5.22
CA GLN A 252 -41.61 -1.61 -6.24
C GLN A 252 -41.92 -0.25 -5.60
N LYS A 253 -42.69 -0.21 -4.51
CA LYS A 253 -42.98 1.05 -3.79
C LYS A 253 -41.71 1.73 -3.28
N VAL A 254 -40.75 0.94 -2.77
CA VAL A 254 -39.45 1.44 -2.31
C VAL A 254 -38.72 2.14 -3.47
N TYR A 255 -38.61 1.50 -4.64
CA TYR A 255 -37.88 2.09 -5.77
C TYR A 255 -38.65 3.20 -6.50
N ASP A 256 -39.99 3.17 -6.49
CA ASP A 256 -40.82 4.32 -6.90
C ASP A 256 -40.53 5.55 -6.02
N ALA A 257 -40.47 5.36 -4.70
CA ALA A 257 -40.12 6.42 -3.75
C ALA A 257 -38.65 6.86 -3.88
N CYS A 258 -37.72 5.93 -4.13
CA CYS A 258 -36.31 6.22 -4.42
C CYS A 258 -36.20 7.14 -5.64
N TYR A 259 -36.83 6.77 -6.75
CA TYR A 259 -36.81 7.53 -7.99
C TYR A 259 -37.39 8.93 -7.81
N SER A 260 -38.53 9.06 -7.12
CA SER A 260 -39.17 10.37 -6.88
C SER A 260 -38.34 11.34 -6.03
N ARG A 261 -37.45 10.82 -5.17
CA ARG A 261 -36.59 11.62 -4.28
C ARG A 261 -35.21 11.87 -4.87
N ALA A 262 -34.80 11.13 -5.89
CA ALA A 262 -33.49 11.25 -6.47
C ALA A 262 -33.38 12.56 -7.28
N THR A 263 -32.23 13.23 -7.17
CA THR A 263 -31.95 14.43 -7.97
C THR A 263 -31.88 14.07 -9.45
N SER A 264 -32.60 14.83 -10.29
CA SER A 264 -32.60 14.64 -11.75
C SER A 264 -31.18 14.68 -12.31
N GLY A 265 -30.85 13.71 -13.17
CA GLY A 265 -29.54 13.51 -13.79
C GLY A 265 -28.51 12.82 -12.89
N SER A 266 -28.84 12.49 -11.64
CA SER A 266 -27.90 11.84 -10.72
C SER A 266 -27.71 10.35 -11.03
N VAL A 267 -26.57 9.80 -10.59
CA VAL A 267 -26.34 8.35 -10.67
C VAL A 267 -27.38 7.58 -9.82
N LYS A 268 -27.77 8.14 -8.66
CA LYS A 268 -28.83 7.57 -7.83
C LYS A 268 -30.17 7.51 -8.55
N GLU A 269 -30.54 8.55 -9.30
CA GLU A 269 -31.76 8.51 -10.12
C GLU A 269 -31.71 7.38 -11.15
N SER A 270 -30.59 7.28 -11.88
CA SER A 270 -30.38 6.21 -12.86
C SER A 270 -30.45 4.82 -12.23
N TYR A 271 -29.88 4.66 -11.04
CA TYR A 271 -29.97 3.43 -10.24
C TYR A 271 -31.42 3.12 -9.84
N CYS A 272 -32.11 4.04 -9.15
CA CYS A 272 -33.50 3.84 -8.70
C CYS A 272 -34.43 3.49 -9.87
N ARG A 273 -34.24 4.15 -11.02
CA ARG A 273 -35.00 3.87 -12.25
C ARG A 273 -34.77 2.44 -12.74
N GLN A 274 -33.51 2.02 -12.88
CA GLN A 274 -33.17 0.67 -13.32
C GLN A 274 -33.68 -0.40 -12.34
N ALA A 275 -33.51 -0.19 -11.04
CA ALA A 275 -34.00 -1.09 -10.00
C ALA A 275 -35.53 -1.25 -10.07
N ARG A 276 -36.26 -0.12 -10.17
CA ARG A 276 -37.71 -0.11 -10.36
C ARG A 276 -38.12 -0.89 -11.60
N ASP A 277 -37.45 -0.67 -12.72
CA ASP A 277 -37.81 -1.29 -14.00
C ASP A 277 -37.55 -2.81 -13.97
N LEU A 278 -36.48 -3.27 -13.31
CA LEU A 278 -36.22 -4.70 -13.07
C LEU A 278 -37.32 -5.35 -12.23
N VAL A 279 -37.73 -4.71 -11.12
CA VAL A 279 -38.81 -5.21 -10.25
C VAL A 279 -40.12 -5.32 -11.03
N ARG A 280 -40.48 -4.29 -11.81
CA ARG A 280 -41.69 -4.29 -12.63
C ARG A 280 -41.68 -5.40 -13.69
N GLN A 281 -40.54 -5.63 -14.34
CA GLN A 281 -40.39 -6.71 -15.31
C GLN A 281 -40.61 -8.07 -14.66
N GLU A 282 -40.06 -8.30 -13.46
CA GLU A 282 -40.26 -9.56 -12.74
C GLU A 282 -41.73 -9.76 -12.31
N ILE A 283 -42.41 -8.70 -11.86
CA ILE A 283 -43.84 -8.75 -11.54
C ILE A 283 -44.65 -9.15 -12.78
N MET A 284 -44.38 -8.54 -13.93
CA MET A 284 -45.09 -8.85 -15.18
C MET A 284 -44.83 -10.26 -15.70
N ARG A 285 -43.66 -10.83 -15.38
CA ARG A 285 -43.30 -12.21 -15.77
C ARG A 285 -44.08 -13.27 -14.98
N ARG A 286 -44.62 -12.93 -13.80
CA ARG A 286 -45.31 -13.88 -12.94
C ARG A 286 -46.78 -14.03 -13.31
N PRO A 287 -47.31 -15.26 -13.41
CA PRO A 287 -48.73 -15.47 -13.64
C PRO A 287 -49.53 -14.95 -12.44
N PRO A 288 -50.71 -14.34 -12.67
CA PRO A 288 -51.59 -13.90 -11.59
C PRO A 288 -51.99 -15.11 -10.73
N GLY A 289 -51.60 -15.09 -9.45
CA GLY A 289 -51.86 -16.17 -8.49
C GLY A 289 -50.77 -17.25 -8.39
N GLY A 290 -49.65 -17.13 -9.11
CA GLY A 290 -48.50 -18.02 -8.93
C GLY A 290 -47.76 -17.72 -7.63
N GLU A 291 -47.79 -18.64 -6.67
CA GLU A 291 -46.84 -18.65 -5.54
C GLU A 291 -45.41 -18.64 -6.09
N ALA A 292 -44.48 -17.98 -5.39
CA ALA A 292 -43.07 -18.09 -5.73
C ALA A 292 -42.71 -19.59 -5.80
N PRO A 293 -42.00 -20.05 -6.85
CA PRO A 293 -41.60 -21.45 -6.93
C PRO A 293 -40.88 -21.82 -5.64
N ARG A 294 -41.43 -22.79 -4.89
CA ARG A 294 -40.78 -23.26 -3.66
C ARG A 294 -39.33 -23.60 -3.98
N PRO A 295 -38.36 -23.18 -3.14
CA PRO A 295 -36.98 -23.64 -3.27
C PRO A 295 -37.02 -25.16 -3.42
N GLN A 296 -36.54 -25.65 -4.56
CA GLN A 296 -36.41 -27.08 -4.77
C GLN A 296 -35.42 -27.54 -3.69
N PRO A 297 -35.77 -28.52 -2.83
CA PRO A 297 -34.85 -28.98 -1.80
C PRO A 297 -33.52 -29.34 -2.46
N ASP A 298 -32.42 -28.83 -1.91
CA ASP A 298 -31.09 -29.15 -2.40
C ASP A 298 -30.98 -30.66 -2.60
N PRO A 299 -30.51 -31.14 -3.77
CA PRO A 299 -30.27 -32.55 -3.98
C PRO A 299 -29.49 -33.08 -2.78
N GLN A 300 -30.09 -34.04 -2.07
CA GLN A 300 -29.46 -34.67 -0.92
C GLN A 300 -28.05 -35.11 -1.35
N PRO A 301 -26.98 -34.73 -0.63
CA PRO A 301 -25.62 -35.03 -1.06
C PRO A 301 -25.51 -36.53 -1.34
N VAL A 302 -25.28 -36.89 -2.59
CA VAL A 302 -24.97 -38.28 -2.94
C VAL A 302 -23.71 -38.61 -2.15
N PRO A 303 -23.72 -39.66 -1.31
CA PRO A 303 -22.53 -40.02 -0.56
C PRO A 303 -21.39 -40.23 -1.55
N PRO A 304 -20.18 -39.67 -1.27
CA PRO A 304 -19.06 -39.82 -2.17
C PRO A 304 -18.80 -41.32 -2.40
N PRO A 305 -18.53 -41.74 -3.64
CA PRO A 305 -18.17 -43.13 -3.91
C PRO A 305 -16.99 -43.52 -3.02
N PRO A 306 -16.93 -44.80 -2.56
CA PRO A 306 -15.81 -45.28 -1.76
C PRO A 306 -14.49 -44.94 -2.45
N ALA A 307 -13.55 -44.38 -1.70
CA ALA A 307 -12.24 -44.03 -2.23
C ALA A 307 -11.59 -45.27 -2.89
N PRO A 308 -10.96 -45.13 -4.07
CA PRO A 308 -10.19 -46.21 -4.66
C PRO A 308 -9.16 -46.71 -3.65
N ARG A 309 -9.08 -48.03 -3.50
CA ARG A 309 -8.03 -48.67 -2.70
C ARG A 309 -6.68 -48.25 -3.31
N PRO A 310 -5.72 -47.71 -2.54
CA PRO A 310 -4.43 -47.31 -3.07
C PRO A 310 -3.75 -48.52 -3.72
N GLU A 311 -3.45 -48.43 -5.01
CA GLU A 311 -2.48 -49.31 -5.64
C GLU A 311 -1.09 -48.96 -5.09
N PRO A 312 -0.28 -49.95 -4.72
CA PRO A 312 1.09 -49.70 -4.28
C PRO A 312 1.88 -49.07 -5.43
N ILE A 313 2.34 -47.84 -5.23
CA ILE A 313 3.21 -47.13 -6.17
C ILE A 313 4.58 -47.82 -6.14
N PRO A 314 5.07 -48.38 -7.27
CA PRO A 314 6.45 -48.81 -7.39
C PRO A 314 7.37 -47.58 -7.25
N GLY A 315 8.35 -47.67 -6.36
CA GLY A 315 9.15 -46.53 -5.93
C GLY A 315 9.86 -45.78 -7.07
N ASP A 316 9.57 -44.48 -7.18
CA ASP A 316 10.33 -43.55 -8.00
C ASP A 316 11.53 -43.03 -7.20
N TYR A 317 12.71 -43.15 -7.80
CA TYR A 317 13.94 -42.51 -7.30
C TYR A 317 13.86 -41.01 -7.58
N VAL A 318 14.10 -40.19 -6.56
CA VAL A 318 14.22 -38.74 -6.71
C VAL A 318 15.65 -38.41 -7.11
N GLU A 319 15.83 -37.99 -8.36
CA GLU A 319 17.07 -37.40 -8.85
C GLU A 319 17.09 -35.92 -8.42
N CYS A 320 17.91 -35.59 -7.42
CA CYS A 320 18.09 -34.20 -6.98
C CYS A 320 19.06 -33.48 -7.93
N GLU A 321 18.54 -32.64 -8.82
CA GLU A 321 19.37 -31.68 -9.55
C GLU A 321 19.91 -30.60 -8.59
N LEU A 322 21.23 -30.59 -8.41
CA LEU A 322 21.95 -29.58 -7.66
C LEU A 322 22.05 -28.30 -8.51
N ARG A 323 21.19 -27.31 -8.24
CA ARG A 323 21.25 -26.00 -8.90
C ARG A 323 22.25 -25.09 -8.19
N THR A 324 23.51 -25.11 -8.63
CA THR A 324 24.56 -24.21 -8.14
C THR A 324 24.29 -22.79 -8.63
N VAL A 325 23.82 -21.89 -7.76
CA VAL A 325 23.80 -20.46 -8.04
C VAL A 325 25.22 -19.93 -7.88
N LEU A 326 25.94 -19.77 -8.99
CA LEU A 326 27.23 -19.11 -9.03
C LEU A 326 27.04 -17.61 -8.76
N GLY A 327 27.17 -17.22 -7.50
CA GLY A 327 27.51 -15.87 -7.10
C GLY A 327 28.95 -15.56 -7.47
N SER A 328 29.15 -14.41 -8.12
CA SER A 328 30.40 -13.88 -8.63
C SER A 328 31.51 -13.79 -7.58
N TYR A 329 32.31 -14.85 -7.42
CA TYR A 329 33.62 -14.76 -6.78
C TYR A 329 34.70 -14.58 -7.85
N ARG A 330 35.30 -13.40 -7.83
CA ARG A 330 36.44 -13.03 -8.68
C ARG A 330 37.71 -13.59 -8.02
N GLY A 331 38.37 -14.51 -8.73
CA GLY A 331 39.77 -14.85 -8.53
C GLY A 331 40.02 -16.08 -7.66
N ILE A 332 40.46 -17.16 -8.29
CA ILE A 332 41.78 -17.79 -8.12
C ILE A 332 41.80 -18.95 -9.12
N GLY A 333 42.78 -18.92 -10.03
CA GLY A 333 42.97 -19.98 -11.01
C GLY A 333 43.59 -21.22 -10.38
N THR A 334 43.24 -22.39 -10.91
CA THR A 334 44.17 -23.45 -11.30
C THR A 334 43.42 -24.48 -12.15
N ASP A 335 43.98 -24.71 -13.33
CA ASP A 335 43.93 -25.86 -14.23
C ASP A 335 42.93 -27.00 -13.93
N ARG A 336 42.02 -27.23 -14.89
CA ARG A 336 41.26 -28.47 -15.04
C ARG A 336 41.86 -29.30 -16.18
N ASN A 337 42.38 -30.47 -15.84
CA ASN A 337 42.28 -31.66 -16.68
C ASN A 337 42.33 -32.90 -15.78
N SER A 338 41.23 -33.63 -15.73
CA SER A 338 41.09 -35.10 -15.59
C SER A 338 39.82 -35.45 -14.83
N ALA A 339 39.01 -36.30 -15.45
CA ALA A 339 37.85 -36.94 -14.85
C ALA A 339 38.27 -37.90 -13.72
N SER A 340 37.56 -37.89 -12.60
CA SER A 340 37.42 -39.06 -11.72
C SER A 340 36.16 -38.94 -10.89
N ASP A 341 35.35 -39.98 -11.00
CA ASP A 341 34.25 -40.34 -10.13
C ASP A 341 34.75 -40.51 -8.69
N SER A 342 34.18 -39.78 -7.73
CA SER A 342 34.45 -39.94 -6.30
C SER A 342 33.33 -39.34 -5.48
N ALA A 343 32.56 -40.22 -4.84
CA ALA A 343 31.60 -39.91 -3.80
C ALA A 343 32.30 -39.15 -2.65
N LEU A 344 32.13 -37.83 -2.61
CA LEU A 344 32.57 -37.01 -1.49
C LEU A 344 31.44 -36.96 -0.45
N ARG A 345 31.58 -37.73 0.63
CA ARG A 345 30.82 -37.53 1.88
C ARG A 345 31.22 -36.17 2.45
N VAL A 346 30.35 -35.17 2.33
CA VAL A 346 30.48 -33.92 3.09
C VAL A 346 29.59 -34.04 4.32
N CYS A 347 30.21 -34.16 5.50
CA CYS A 347 29.55 -33.84 6.76
C CYS A 347 29.53 -32.31 6.90
N LEU A 348 28.43 -31.67 6.49
CA LEU A 348 28.19 -30.27 6.83
C LEU A 348 27.51 -30.20 8.19
N GLY A 349 28.27 -29.80 9.19
CA GLY A 349 27.71 -29.09 10.33
C GLY A 349 27.34 -27.65 9.92
N SER A 350 26.50 -27.04 10.74
CA SER A 350 25.93 -25.68 10.68
C SER A 350 24.87 -25.40 9.61
N GLU A 351 23.62 -25.42 10.10
CA GLU A 351 22.48 -24.54 9.80
C GLU A 351 22.31 -24.04 8.36
N SER A 352 21.52 -24.80 7.60
CA SER A 352 20.76 -24.32 6.45
C SER A 352 19.31 -24.72 6.65
N GLU A 353 18.40 -23.73 6.74
CA GLU A 353 16.95 -23.97 6.70
C GLU A 353 16.58 -24.51 5.31
N TYR A 354 16.14 -25.77 5.27
CA TYR A 354 15.44 -26.34 4.12
C TYR A 354 13.94 -26.30 4.40
N SER A 355 13.18 -25.55 3.61
CA SER A 355 11.72 -25.68 3.57
C SER A 355 11.34 -26.85 2.65
N CYS A 356 11.19 -28.04 3.21
CA CYS A 356 10.46 -29.13 2.54
C CYS A 356 8.99 -29.06 2.99
N SER A 357 8.08 -28.82 2.05
CA SER A 357 6.64 -28.92 2.33
C SER A 357 6.21 -30.38 2.47
N THR A 358 6.02 -30.79 3.72
CA THR A 358 5.15 -31.86 4.25
C THR A 358 5.07 -33.20 3.51
N GLY A 359 5.74 -34.20 4.09
CA GLY A 359 5.36 -35.61 4.07
C GLY A 359 5.97 -36.29 5.30
N ALA A 360 5.13 -36.72 6.24
CA ALA A 360 5.55 -37.23 7.55
C ALA A 360 6.50 -38.44 7.45
N LEU A 361 7.68 -38.33 8.07
CA LEU A 361 8.55 -39.47 8.35
C LEU A 361 8.74 -39.60 9.87
N ASN A 362 8.14 -40.66 10.42
CA ASN A 362 8.42 -41.14 11.77
C ASN A 362 9.83 -41.75 11.78
N CYS A 363 10.74 -41.20 12.59
CA CYS A 363 11.96 -41.89 12.99
C CYS A 363 11.74 -42.52 14.37
N SER A 364 11.54 -43.84 14.41
CA SER A 364 11.82 -44.63 15.61
C SER A 364 13.33 -44.86 15.74
N ARG A 365 13.83 -44.83 16.98
CA ARG A 365 15.25 -44.90 17.37
C ARG A 365 16.04 -46.06 16.79
#